data_AF-A0AAW0APH2-F1
#
_entry.id   AF-A0AAW0APH2-F1
#
_cell.length_a   1.000
_cell.length_b   1.000
_cell.length_c   1.000
_cell.angle_alpha   90.00
_cell.angle_beta   90.00
_cell.angle_gamma   90.00
#
_symmetry.space_group_name_H-M   'P 1'
#
loop_
_entity.id
_entity.type
_entity.pdbx_description
1 polymer ?
#
loop_
_entity_poly.entity_id
_entity_poly.type
_entity_poly.pdbx_seq_one_letter_code
_entity_poly.pdbx_strand_id
1 'polypeptide(L)' 'EGETRVIRITAYRWFSIGLEFQVEFADDDILWQPLSTVKECAALDVYLTQQNVRYPSQLSKSGACLPRN' A
#
# COMPACT_ATOMS: atom_id res chain seq x y z
N GLU A 1 -3.16 -17.02 19.86
CA GLU A 1 -3.84 -16.06 18.98
C GLU A 1 -2.75 -15.29 18.25
N GLY A 2 -2.60 -15.53 16.95
CA GLY A 2 -1.50 -14.97 16.16
C GLY A 2 -1.88 -13.58 15.66
N GLU A 3 -1.35 -12.54 16.31
CA GLU A 3 -1.33 -11.20 15.72
C GLU A 3 -0.54 -11.28 14.42
N THR A 4 -1.21 -11.28 13.26
CA THR A 4 -0.54 -11.17 11.96
C THR A 4 0.02 -9.75 11.87
N ARG A 5 1.26 -9.55 12.36
CA ARG A 5 1.91 -8.24 12.39
C ARG A 5 2.35 -7.87 10.98
N VAL A 6 1.68 -6.87 10.43
CA VAL A 6 2.11 -6.17 9.21
C VAL A 6 3.45 -5.50 9.50
N ILE A 7 4.50 -5.86 8.77
CA ILE A 7 5.81 -5.20 8.87
C ILE A 7 5.77 -3.90 8.09
N ARG A 8 5.49 -3.97 6.80
CA ARG A 8 5.58 -2.81 5.89
C ARG A 8 4.79 -3.01 4.61
N ILE A 9 4.50 -1.89 3.96
CA ILE A 9 3.99 -1.86 2.60
C ILE A 9 5.15 -1.58 1.65
N THR A 10 5.31 -2.43 0.64
CA THR A 10 6.42 -2.33 -0.33
C THR A 10 5.94 -1.77 -1.67
N ALA A 11 4.69 -2.05 -2.05
CA ALA A 11 4.13 -1.64 -3.32
C ALA A 11 2.62 -1.38 -3.24
N TYR A 12 2.09 -0.70 -4.24
CA TYR A 12 0.66 -0.60 -4.50
C TYR A 12 0.36 -0.97 -5.95
N ARG A 13 -0.86 -1.43 -6.19
CA ARG A 13 -1.39 -1.64 -7.54
C ARG A 13 -2.86 -1.30 -7.58
N TRP A 14 -3.31 -0.80 -8.71
CA TRP A 14 -4.73 -0.67 -8.99
C TRP A 14 -5.21 -1.94 -9.68
N PHE A 15 -6.14 -2.67 -9.05
CA PHE A 15 -6.66 -3.93 -9.57
C PHE A 15 -8.17 -3.84 -9.77
N SER A 16 -8.62 -4.06 -11.01
CA SER A 16 -10.00 -3.93 -11.49
C SER A 16 -10.66 -2.57 -11.19
N ILE A 17 -11.15 -2.39 -9.97
CA ILE A 17 -11.86 -1.18 -9.50
C ILE A 17 -11.31 -0.65 -8.18
N GLY A 18 -10.34 -1.35 -7.58
CA GLY A 18 -9.84 -1.10 -6.24
C GLY A 18 -8.34 -0.87 -6.21
N LEU A 19 -7.88 -0.39 -5.07
CA LEU A 19 -6.48 -0.22 -4.77
C LEU A 19 -6.05 -1.33 -3.80
N GLU A 20 -5.00 -2.04 -4.18
CA GLU A 20 -4.38 -3.09 -3.39
C GLU A 20 -2.95 -2.69 -3.05
N PHE A 21 -2.52 -3.12 -1.88
CA PHE A 21 -1.18 -2.87 -1.36
C PHE A 21 -0.49 -4.20 -1.11
N GLN A 22 0.78 -4.26 -1.47
CA GLN A 22 1.64 -5.38 -1.14
C GLN A 22 2.13 -5.20 0.29
N VAL A 23 1.70 -6.10 1.15
CA VAL A 23 1.98 -6.11 2.57
C VAL A 23 2.95 -7.23 2.87
N GLU A 24 4.06 -6.89 3.49
CA GLU A 24 5.03 -7.85 4.04
C GLU A 24 4.68 -8.11 5.50
N PHE A 25 4.50 -9.38 5.86
CA PHE A 25 4.17 -9.84 7.20
C PHE A 25 5.40 -10.35 7.95
N ALA A 26 5.29 -10.46 9.28
CA ALA A 26 6.34 -10.95 10.18
C ALA A 26 6.90 -12.34 9.80
N ASP A 27 6.12 -13.14 9.08
CA ASP A 27 6.47 -14.50 8.63
C ASP A 27 7.22 -14.53 7.29
N ASP A 28 7.71 -13.38 6.80
CA ASP A 28 8.27 -13.20 5.44
C ASP A 28 7.24 -13.43 4.32
N ASP A 29 5.97 -13.56 4.68
CA ASP A 29 4.86 -13.70 3.73
C ASP A 29 4.50 -12.35 3.11
N ILE A 30 4.30 -12.35 1.79
CA ILE A 30 4.02 -11.15 1.01
C ILE A 30 2.69 -11.33 0.30
N LEU A 31 1.66 -10.62 0.76
CA LEU A 31 0.32 -10.69 0.16
C LEU A 31 -0.18 -9.33 -0.30
N TRP A 32 -1.03 -9.37 -1.32
CA TRP A 32 -1.79 -8.22 -1.76
C TRP A 32 -3.06 -8.11 -0.92
N GLN A 33 -3.21 -6.98 -0.24
CA GLN A 33 -4.37 -6.67 0.58
C GLN A 33 -5.10 -5.44 0.04
N PRO A 34 -6.43 -5.45 0.02
CA PRO A 34 -7.19 -4.28 -0.40
C PRO A 34 -7.02 -3.14 0.61
N LEU A 35 -7.19 -1.90 0.15
CA LEU A 35 -7.14 -0.71 1.01
C LEU A 35 -8.01 -0.87 2.27
N SER A 36 -9.20 -1.48 2.14
CA SER A 36 -10.11 -1.68 3.29
C SER A 36 -9.48 -2.47 4.44
N THR A 37 -8.54 -3.37 4.14
CA THR A 37 -7.81 -4.17 5.15
C THR A 37 -6.63 -3.38 5.73
N VAL A 38 -5.92 -2.62 4.90
CA VAL A 38 -4.69 -1.91 5.32
C VAL A 38 -4.92 -0.47 5.78
N LYS A 39 -6.16 0.05 5.70
CA LYS A 39 -6.50 1.44 6.06
C LYS A 39 -6.14 1.81 7.51
N GLU A 40 -6.10 0.82 8.40
CA GLU A 40 -5.82 1.00 9.84
C GLU A 40 -4.36 0.68 10.20
N CYS A 41 -3.53 0.32 9.21
CA CYS A 41 -2.12 0.01 9.43
C CYS A 41 -1.26 1.26 9.40
N ALA A 42 -0.43 1.47 10.44
CA ALA A 42 0.57 2.55 10.46
C ALA A 42 1.56 2.47 9.28
N ALA A 43 1.83 1.26 8.79
CA ALA A 43 2.66 1.03 7.60
C ALA A 43 2.11 1.72 6.33
N LEU A 44 0.78 1.89 6.23
CA LEU A 44 0.17 2.60 5.11
C LEU A 44 0.48 4.09 5.16
N ASP A 45 0.37 4.72 6.33
CA ASP A 45 0.62 6.16 6.48
C ASP A 45 2.08 6.51 6.14
N VAL A 46 3.01 5.66 6.59
CA VAL A 46 4.44 5.76 6.24
C VAL A 46 4.65 5.63 4.72
N TYR A 47 4.00 4.66 4.08
CA TYR A 47 4.11 4.44 2.64
C TYR A 47 3.55 5.62 1.82
N LEU A 48 2.37 6.13 2.21
CA LEU A 48 1.75 7.30 1.59
C LEU A 48 2.63 8.55 1.73
N THR A 49 3.22 8.75 2.91
CA THR A 49 4.15 9.84 3.18
C THR A 49 5.38 9.76 2.26
N GLN A 50 5.95 8.57 2.06
CA GLN A 50 7.06 8.37 1.12
C GLN A 50 6.66 8.73 -0.32
N GLN A 51 5.43 8.41 -0.71
CA GLN A 51 4.86 8.77 -2.02
C GLN A 51 4.40 10.25 -2.11
N ASN A 52 4.62 11.06 -1.06
CA ASN A 52 4.15 12.45 -0.97
C ASN A 52 2.64 12.61 -1.15
N VAL A 53 1.85 11.61 -0.74
CA VAL A 53 0.39 11.65 -0.76
C VAL A 53 -0.17 11.53 0.65
N ARG A 54 -1.35 12.12 0.87
CA ARG A 54 -2.07 12.01 2.15
C ARG A 54 -3.13 10.92 2.12
N TYR A 55 -3.67 10.67 0.93
CA TYR A 55 -4.73 9.69 0.75
C TYR A 55 -4.32 8.65 -0.30
N PRO A 56 -4.67 7.38 -0.08
CA PRO A 56 -4.37 6.29 -1.01
C PRO A 56 -5.06 6.49 -2.36
N SER A 57 -6.19 7.22 -2.41
CA SER A 57 -6.86 7.62 -3.65
C SER A 57 -6.05 8.61 -4.51
N GLN A 58 -5.04 9.27 -3.96
CA GLN A 58 -4.13 10.15 -4.70
C GLN A 58 -2.99 9.37 -5.39
N LEU A 59 -2.82 8.08 -5.07
CA LEU A 59 -1.85 7.24 -5.77
C LEU A 59 -2.27 7.08 -7.22
N SER A 60 -1.36 7.41 -8.14
CA SER A 60 -1.64 7.36 -9.58
C SER A 60 -2.01 5.94 -10.02
N LYS A 61 -3.06 5.82 -10.84
CA LYS A 61 -3.48 4.54 -11.46
C LYS A 61 -2.43 3.93 -12.37
N SER A 62 -1.63 4.79 -12.98
CA SER A 62 -0.50 4.41 -13.79
C SER A 62 0.76 4.43 -12.94
N GLY A 63 1.51 3.32 -12.94
CA GLY A 63 2.96 3.30 -12.71
C GLY A 63 3.72 4.09 -13.79
N ALA A 64 3.27 5.30 -14.10
CA ALA A 64 3.96 6.25 -14.95
C ALA A 64 4.15 7.49 -14.10
N CYS A 65 5.30 7.54 -13.43
CA CYS A 65 6.04 8.77 -13.35
C CYS A 65 6.16 9.29 -14.79
N LEU A 66 5.22 10.13 -15.23
CA LEU A 66 5.50 11.07 -16.30
C LEU A 66 6.34 12.16 -15.64
N PRO A 67 7.59 12.38 -16.06
CA PRO A 67 8.35 13.51 -15.55
C PRO A 67 7.56 14.78 -15.88
N ARG A 68 7.26 15.57 -14.85
CA ARG A 68 6.64 16.88 -15.00
C ARG A 68 7.76 17.91 -15.10
N ASN A 69 8.01 18.29 -16.36
CA ASN A 69 8.79 19.43 -16.88
C ASN A 69 10.17 19.73 -16.31
#